data_AF-A0A9D8MUX4-F1
#
_entry.id   AF-A0A9D8MUX4-F1
#
_cell.length_a   1.000
_cell.length_b   1.000
_cell.length_c   1.000
_cell.angle_alpha   90.00
_cell.angle_beta   90.00
_cell.angle_gamma   90.00
#
_symmetry.space_group_name_H-M   'P 1'
#
loop_
_entity.id
_entity.type
_entity.pdbx_description
1 polymer ?
#
loop_
_entity_poly.entity_id
_entity_poly.type
_entity_poly.pdbx_seq_one_letter_code
_entity_poly.pdbx_strand_id
1 'polypeptide(L)' 'MKSFYKFELAEAAGVSYRTFQRWLSKNKEKLAELGVSPRKQILSPLAVKWICREYGIDL' A
#
# COMPACT_ATOMS: atom_id res chain seq x y z
N MET A 1 -10.84 8.80 -1.47
CA MET A 1 -10.34 7.41 -1.43
C MET A 1 -10.87 6.71 -0.19
N LYS A 2 -11.25 5.43 -0.32
CA LYS A 2 -11.67 4.59 0.80
C LYS A 2 -10.45 3.87 1.39
N SER A 3 -10.65 3.19 2.53
CA SER A 3 -9.65 2.27 3.06
C SER A 3 -9.59 1.03 2.17
N PHE A 4 -8.39 0.53 1.90
CA PHE A 4 -8.18 -0.70 1.12
C PHE A 4 -7.30 -1.68 1.89
N TYR A 5 -7.52 -2.96 1.67
CA TYR A 5 -6.57 -3.98 2.08
C TYR A 5 -5.33 -3.97 1.19
N LYS A 6 -4.20 -4.37 1.77
CA LYS A 6 -2.95 -4.55 1.01
C LYS A 6 -3.08 -5.53 -0.15
N PHE A 7 -3.96 -6.54 -0.04
CA PHE A 7 -4.16 -7.50 -1.13
C PHE A 7 -4.94 -6.88 -2.30
N GLU A 8 -5.98 -6.10 -2.01
CA GLU A 8 -6.75 -5.38 -3.05
C GLU A 8 -5.84 -4.41 -3.83
N LEU A 9 -4.93 -3.72 -3.12
CA LEU A 9 -3.94 -2.86 -3.76
C LEU A 9 -2.92 -3.65 -4.59
N ALA A 10 -2.55 -4.85 -4.17
CA ALA A 10 -1.67 -5.71 -4.96
C ALA A 10 -2.35 -6.19 -6.24
N GLU A 11 -3.64 -6.56 -6.16
CA GLU A 11 -4.46 -6.93 -7.32
C GLU A 11 -4.63 -5.75 -8.28
N ALA A 12 -4.97 -4.56 -7.76
CA ALA A 12 -5.06 -3.34 -8.58
C ALA A 12 -3.73 -2.97 -9.24
N ALA A 13 -2.61 -3.25 -8.58
CA ALA A 13 -1.27 -3.06 -9.15
C ALA A 13 -0.85 -4.18 -10.13
N GLY A 14 -1.65 -5.23 -10.32
CA GLY A 14 -1.32 -6.36 -11.19
C GLY A 14 -0.13 -7.20 -10.70
N VAL A 15 0.16 -7.19 -9.40
CA VAL A 15 1.33 -7.91 -8.83
C VAL A 15 0.91 -8.86 -7.72
N SER A 16 1.75 -9.87 -7.48
CA SER A 16 1.56 -10.75 -6.32
C SER A 16 1.64 -9.96 -5.01
N TYR A 17 0.90 -10.39 -4.00
CA TYR A 17 0.95 -9.81 -2.66
C TYR A 17 2.37 -9.77 -2.08
N ARG A 18 3.20 -10.79 -2.37
CA ARG A 18 4.60 -10.85 -1.92
C ARG A 18 5.46 -9.79 -2.59
N THR A 19 5.24 -9.54 -3.89
CA THR A 19 5.91 -8.45 -4.62
C THR A 19 5.51 -7.10 -4.04
N PHE A 20 4.21 -6.91 -3.80
CA PHE A 20 3.69 -5.69 -3.20
C PHE A 20 4.25 -5.43 -1.80
N GLN A 21 4.35 -6.46 -0.95
CA GLN A 21 5.01 -6.33 0.36
C GLN A 21 6.48 -5.92 0.25
N ARG A 22 7.23 -6.41 -0.75
CA ARG A 22 8.61 -5.98 -0.99
C ARG A 22 8.68 -4.52 -1.37
N TRP A 23 7.74 -4.03 -2.18
CA TRP A 23 7.64 -2.60 -2.52
C TRP A 23 7.41 -1.76 -1.27
N LEU A 24 6.39 -2.10 -0.47
CA LEU A 24 6.11 -1.41 0.79
C LEU A 24 7.33 -1.42 1.73
N SER A 25 8.08 -2.52 1.76
CA SER A 25 9.28 -2.63 2.62
C SER A 25 10.39 -1.65 2.23
N LYS A 26 10.51 -1.27 0.95
CA LYS A 26 11.47 -0.24 0.50
C LYS A 26 11.15 1.14 1.05
N ASN A 27 9.87 1.41 1.31
CA ASN A 27 9.35 2.69 1.77
C ASN A 27 8.82 2.62 3.22
N LYS A 28 9.38 1.71 4.03
CA LYS A 28 8.88 1.42 5.39
C LYS A 28 8.84 2.65 6.29
N GLU A 29 9.84 3.51 6.22
CA GLU A 29 9.91 4.74 7.03
C GLU A 29 8.76 5.68 6.67
N LYS A 30 8.57 5.95 5.38
CA LYS A 30 7.48 6.82 4.90
C LYS A 30 6.10 6.26 5.22
N LEU A 31 5.94 4.95 5.09
CA LEU A 31 4.70 4.25 5.45
C LEU A 31 4.43 4.29 6.96
N ALA A 32 5.46 4.24 7.80
CA ALA A 32 5.32 4.39 9.24
C ALA A 32 4.83 5.79 9.63
N GLU A 33 5.32 6.85 8.98
CA GLU A 33 4.80 8.23 9.15
C GLU A 33 3.31 8.33 8.79
N LEU A 34 2.86 7.55 7.80
CA LEU A 34 1.46 7.47 7.38
C LEU A 34 0.60 6.55 8.27
N GLY A 35 1.17 5.99 9.35
CA GLY A 35 0.47 5.10 10.28
C GLY A 35 0.24 3.68 9.72
N VAL A 36 1.06 3.27 8.75
CA VAL A 36 1.05 1.91 8.20
C VAL A 36 2.09 1.06 8.92
N SER A 37 1.61 0.01 9.59
CA SER A 37 2.46 -1.02 10.18
C SER A 37 2.53 -2.25 9.27
N PRO A 38 3.63 -3.03 9.29
CA PRO A 38 3.73 -4.30 8.55
C PRO A 38 2.56 -5.25 8.84
N ARG A 39 2.09 -5.32 10.09
CA ARG A 39 0.97 -6.18 10.52
C ARG A 39 -0.41 -5.61 10.17
N LYS A 40 -0.50 -4.32 9.89
CA LYS A 40 -1.76 -3.66 9.56
C LYS A 40 -2.15 -4.03 8.13
N GLN A 41 -3.26 -4.75 7.97
CA GLN A 41 -3.73 -5.20 6.65
C GLN A 41 -4.56 -4.14 5.93
N ILE A 42 -5.34 -3.35 6.69
CA ILE A 42 -6.18 -2.26 6.17
C ILE A 42 -5.39 -0.96 6.20
N LEU A 43 -5.25 -0.33 5.04
CA LEU A 43 -4.58 0.95 4.88
C LEU A 43 -5.57 2.10 5.00
N SER A 44 -5.14 3.17 5.66
CA SER A 44 -5.92 4.40 5.74
C SER A 44 -6.03 5.05 4.35
N PRO A 45 -7.10 5.82 4.07
CA PRO A 45 -7.25 6.52 2.79
C PRO A 45 -6.04 7.37 2.37
N LEU A 46 -5.35 7.96 3.36
CA LEU A 46 -4.14 8.75 3.14
C LEU A 46 -2.98 7.86 2.64
N ALA A 47 -2.78 6.71 3.29
CA ALA A 47 -1.76 5.75 2.87
C ALA A 47 -2.07 5.16 1.50
N VAL A 48 -3.33 4.82 1.24
CA VAL A 48 -3.79 4.35 -0.08
C VAL A 48 -3.44 5.37 -1.16
N LYS A 49 -3.80 6.65 -0.95
CA LYS A 49 -3.51 7.72 -1.91
C LYS A 49 -2.02 7.86 -2.21
N TRP A 50 -1.18 7.77 -1.18
CA TRP A 50 0.26 7.84 -1.36
C TRP A 50 0.79 6.64 -2.15
N ILE A 51 0.37 5.42 -1.81
CA ILE A 51 0.77 4.18 -2.48
C ILE A 51 0.34 4.17 -3.95
N CYS A 52 -0.90 4.56 -4.25
CA CYS A 52 -1.39 4.62 -5.63
C CYS A 52 -0.55 5.59 -6.47
N ARG A 53 -0.19 6.74 -5.90
CA ARG A 53 0.67 7.72 -6.57
C ARG A 53 2.10 7.21 -6.77
N GLU A 54 2.68 6.57 -5.76
CA GLU A 54 4.05 6.07 -5.79
C GLU A 54 4.24 4.92 -6.77
N TYR A 55 3.28 3.99 -6.83
CA TYR A 55 3.38 2.78 -7.65
C TYR A 55 2.53 2.84 -8.93
N GLY A 56 1.92 3.98 -9.25
CA GLY A 56 1.11 4.16 -10.44
C GLY A 56 -0.11 3.23 -10.50
N ILE A 57 -0.75 2.97 -9.35
CA ILE A 57 -1.95 2.14 -9.26
C ILE A 57 -3.16 3.00 -9.61
N ASP A 58 -3.89 2.61 -10.65
CA ASP A 58 -5.14 3.26 -11.06
C ASP A 58 -6.31 2.70 -10.24
N LEU A 59 -6.91 3.53 -9.37
CA LEU A 59 -7.89 3.16 -8.34
C LEU A 59 -8.97 4.24 -8.11
#